data_AF-A0A7S0QAU3-F1
#
_entry.id   AF-A0A7S0QAU3-F1
#
_cell.length_a   1.000
_cell.length_b   1.000
_cell.length_c   1.000
_cell.angle_alpha   90.00
_cell.angle_beta   90.00
_cell.angle_gamma   90.00
#
_symmetry.space_group_name_H-M   'P 1'
#
loop_
_entity.id
_entity.type
_entity.pdbx_description
1 polymer ?
#
loop_
_entity_poly.entity_id
_entity_poly.type
_entity_poly.pdbx_seq_one_letter_code
_entity_poly.pdbx_strand_id
1 'polypeptide(L)'
;ALSAIKAEYEEWFEDGTWGGPWRDELQRALDEVDRVLVPGGVLLIFESQGTASETARRNGSHLYRHLRDLGFSEELLRTDYTFGSRREALDTLHFFFGRGVASRAATMLPEDVVDSVCTVPECTGLWCRRKLGNENDTRTTDVSGMLRPVV
;
A
#
# COMPACT_ATOMS: atom_id res chain seq x y z
N ALA A 1 -1.34 -4.86 -5.11
CA ALA A 1 -1.07 -5.62 -6.37
C ALA A 1 0.34 -6.20 -6.37
N LEU A 2 1.34 -5.46 -5.87
CA LEU A 2 2.73 -5.95 -5.81
C LEU A 2 2.96 -6.91 -4.64
N SER A 3 2.25 -6.70 -3.52
CA SER A 3 2.21 -7.70 -2.45
C SER A 3 1.63 -9.05 -2.90
N ALA A 4 0.77 -9.06 -3.93
CA ALA A 4 0.23 -10.30 -4.49
C ALA A 4 1.29 -11.03 -5.33
N ILE A 5 2.02 -10.31 -6.19
CA ILE A 5 3.19 -10.88 -6.92
C ILE A 5 4.18 -11.48 -5.93
N LYS A 6 4.52 -10.77 -4.84
CA LYS A 6 5.37 -11.35 -3.81
C LYS A 6 4.76 -12.62 -3.20
N ALA A 7 3.50 -12.60 -2.82
CA ALA A 7 2.88 -13.76 -2.17
C ALA A 7 2.75 -14.98 -3.10
N GLU A 8 2.57 -14.77 -4.40
CA GLU A 8 2.41 -15.82 -5.40
C GLU A 8 3.74 -16.48 -5.79
N TYR A 9 4.81 -15.70 -5.88
CA TYR A 9 6.12 -16.15 -6.35
C TYR A 9 7.18 -16.22 -5.24
N GLU A 10 6.81 -16.05 -3.98
CA GLU A 10 7.69 -16.30 -2.84
C GLU A 10 7.67 -17.78 -2.49
N GLU A 11 8.86 -18.33 -2.35
CA GLU A 11 9.07 -19.72 -1.98
C GLU A 11 9.63 -19.80 -0.56
N TRP A 12 9.12 -20.75 0.22
CA TRP A 12 9.61 -21.08 1.54
C TRP A 12 10.29 -22.45 1.50
N PHE A 13 11.53 -22.50 1.96
CA PHE A 13 12.33 -23.73 1.97
C PHE A 13 12.28 -24.41 3.34
N GLU A 14 12.53 -25.71 3.38
CA GLU A 14 12.46 -26.53 4.61
C GLU A 14 13.47 -26.09 5.68
N ASP A 15 14.58 -25.49 5.28
CA ASP A 15 15.62 -24.97 6.18
C ASP A 15 15.25 -23.62 6.83
N GLY A 16 14.04 -23.12 6.57
CA GLY A 16 13.54 -21.85 7.08
C GLY A 16 14.02 -20.63 6.30
N THR A 17 14.79 -20.83 5.22
CA THR A 17 15.09 -19.75 4.28
C THR A 17 13.91 -19.49 3.36
N TRP A 18 13.91 -18.31 2.73
CA TRP A 18 12.86 -17.89 1.82
C TRP A 18 13.48 -17.23 0.58
N GLY A 19 12.79 -17.34 -0.56
CA GLY A 19 13.28 -16.89 -1.85
C GLY A 19 12.18 -16.88 -2.91
N GLY A 20 12.50 -17.40 -4.10
CA GLY A 20 11.61 -17.44 -5.25
C GLY A 20 11.77 -16.26 -6.23
N PRO A 21 11.18 -16.36 -7.43
CA PRO A 21 11.38 -15.40 -8.52
C PRO A 21 10.60 -14.09 -8.37
N TRP A 22 9.98 -13.84 -7.21
CA TRP A 22 9.10 -12.67 -7.02
C TRP A 22 9.76 -11.32 -7.33
N ARG A 23 11.09 -11.20 -7.19
CA ARG A 23 11.83 -9.99 -7.56
C ARG A 23 11.87 -9.80 -9.07
N ASP A 24 12.07 -10.87 -9.81
CA ASP A 24 12.09 -10.86 -11.27
C ASP A 24 10.69 -10.57 -11.82
N GLU A 25 9.66 -11.19 -11.25
CA GLU A 25 8.27 -10.92 -11.64
C GLU A 25 7.84 -9.49 -11.28
N LEU A 26 8.27 -8.98 -10.13
CA LEU A 26 8.09 -7.58 -9.78
C LEU A 26 8.78 -6.66 -10.79
N GLN A 27 10.03 -6.96 -11.16
CA GLN A 27 10.78 -6.17 -12.13
C GLN A 27 10.08 -6.15 -13.48
N ARG A 28 9.61 -7.30 -13.98
CA ARG A 28 8.84 -7.37 -15.24
C ARG A 28 7.58 -6.51 -15.18
N ALA A 29 6.84 -6.56 -14.07
CA ALA A 29 5.65 -5.72 -13.90
C ALA A 29 6.02 -4.22 -13.89
N LEU A 30 7.11 -3.85 -13.23
CA LEU A 30 7.60 -2.47 -13.20
C LEU A 30 8.12 -2.00 -14.56
N ASP A 31 8.75 -2.87 -15.35
CA ASP A 31 9.22 -2.57 -16.70
C ASP A 31 8.05 -2.30 -17.65
N GLU A 32 6.95 -3.04 -17.54
CA GLU A 32 5.75 -2.77 -18.32
C GLU A 32 5.10 -1.43 -17.96
N VAL A 33 5.09 -1.08 -16.68
CA VAL A 33 4.63 0.25 -16.23
C VAL A 33 5.56 1.34 -16.73
N ASP A 34 6.88 1.14 -16.66
CA ASP A 34 7.84 2.11 -17.15
C ASP A 34 7.72 2.31 -18.67
N ARG A 35 7.51 1.24 -19.45
CA ARG A 35 7.34 1.27 -20.90
C ARG A 35 6.21 2.21 -21.34
N VAL A 36 5.12 2.28 -20.58
CA VAL A 36 3.97 3.15 -20.89
C VAL A 36 4.05 4.53 -20.22
N LEU A 37 4.95 4.72 -19.27
CA LEU A 37 5.13 5.99 -18.57
C LEU A 37 5.91 6.97 -19.45
N VAL A 38 5.36 8.17 -19.64
CA VAL A 38 6.04 9.26 -20.36
C VAL A 38 7.30 9.71 -19.61
N PRO A 39 8.32 10.26 -20.32
CA PRO A 39 9.48 10.87 -19.66
C PRO A 39 9.05 11.91 -18.62
N GLY A 40 9.65 11.88 -17.43
CA GLY A 40 9.27 12.73 -16.30
C GLY A 40 7.98 12.32 -15.57
N GLY A 41 7.25 11.31 -16.08
CA GLY A 41 6.06 10.76 -15.45
C GLY A 41 6.34 10.14 -14.07
N VAL A 42 5.30 10.00 -13.25
CA VAL A 42 5.41 9.48 -11.88
C VAL A 42 4.63 8.17 -11.77
N LEU A 43 5.30 7.15 -11.26
CA LEU A 43 4.68 5.92 -10.81
C LEU A 43 4.35 6.04 -9.32
N LEU A 44 3.07 5.85 -9.00
CA LEU A 44 2.54 5.77 -7.64
C LEU A 44 2.01 4.37 -7.39
N ILE A 45 2.40 3.76 -6.27
CA ILE A 45 1.86 2.47 -5.81
C ILE A 45 1.25 2.68 -4.43
N PHE A 46 0.00 2.22 -4.27
CA PHE A 46 -0.70 2.20 -3.00
C PHE A 46 -0.75 0.76 -2.48
N GLU A 47 -0.25 0.52 -1.28
CA GLU A 47 -0.30 -0.79 -0.63
C GLU A 47 -0.91 -0.65 0.77
N SER A 48 -1.88 -1.51 1.09
CA SER A 48 -2.46 -1.57 2.43
C SER A 48 -1.41 -1.98 3.45
N GLN A 49 -1.11 -1.08 4.38
CA GLN A 49 -0.18 -1.28 5.49
C GLN A 49 -0.89 -1.62 6.80
N GLY A 50 -2.21 -1.47 6.88
CA GLY A 50 -2.97 -1.94 8.03
C GLY A 50 -4.44 -1.53 8.00
N THR A 51 -5.33 -2.50 7.75
CA THR A 51 -6.78 -2.33 7.83
C THR A 51 -7.32 -2.63 9.20
N ALA A 52 -8.24 -1.76 9.68
CA ALA A 52 -8.69 -1.72 11.06
C ALA A 52 -7.48 -1.66 12.00
N SER A 53 -6.61 -0.68 11.75
CA SER A 53 -5.39 -0.43 12.51
C SER A 53 -4.98 1.03 12.41
N GLU A 54 -4.73 1.67 13.56
CA GLU A 54 -4.26 3.06 13.60
C GLU A 54 -2.77 3.21 13.29
N THR A 55 -2.03 2.10 13.36
CA THR A 55 -0.60 2.01 13.05
C THR A 55 -0.35 0.97 11.96
N ALA A 56 0.67 1.21 11.13
CA ALA A 56 1.09 0.26 10.10
C ALA A 56 1.53 -1.06 10.73
N ARG A 57 1.01 -2.18 10.22
CA ARG A 57 1.27 -3.54 10.74
C ARG A 57 2.26 -4.34 9.91
N ARG A 58 2.69 -3.84 8.76
CA ARG A 58 3.61 -4.52 7.83
C ARG A 58 5.02 -3.90 7.85
N ASN A 59 5.56 -3.63 9.04
CA ASN A 59 6.94 -3.20 9.16
C ASN A 59 7.92 -4.30 8.69
N GLY A 60 9.05 -3.92 8.11
CA GLY A 60 10.14 -4.87 7.80
C GLY A 60 9.95 -5.77 6.57
N SER A 61 8.91 -5.58 5.75
CA SER A 61 8.70 -6.38 4.53
C SER A 61 9.89 -6.31 3.55
N HIS A 62 10.31 -7.47 3.03
CA HIS A 62 11.35 -7.56 2.00
C HIS A 62 10.97 -6.87 0.70
N LEU A 63 9.67 -6.84 0.37
CA LEU A 63 9.16 -6.08 -0.77
C LEU A 63 9.48 -4.59 -0.60
N TYR A 64 9.21 -4.04 0.58
CA TYR A 64 9.38 -2.61 0.86
C TYR A 64 10.86 -2.21 0.88
N ARG A 65 11.74 -3.10 1.38
CA ARG A 65 13.19 -2.90 1.22
C ARG A 65 13.55 -2.88 -0.27
N HIS A 66 13.06 -3.85 -1.03
CA HIS A 66 13.38 -3.92 -2.45
C HIS A 66 12.88 -2.71 -3.25
N LEU A 67 11.68 -2.19 -2.95
CA LEU A 67 11.17 -0.96 -3.56
C LEU A 67 12.08 0.24 -3.26
N ARG A 68 12.60 0.37 -2.04
CA ARG A 68 13.61 1.40 -1.71
C ARG A 68 14.89 1.22 -2.52
N ASP A 69 15.38 -0.01 -2.65
CA ASP A 69 16.58 -0.33 -3.45
C ASP A 69 16.39 0.02 -4.94
N LEU A 70 15.16 -0.08 -5.45
CA LEU A 70 14.77 0.34 -6.81
C LEU A 70 14.53 1.86 -6.95
N GLY A 71 14.79 2.64 -5.90
CA GLY A 71 14.70 4.10 -5.90
C GLY A 71 13.30 4.66 -5.64
N PHE A 72 12.37 3.87 -5.09
CA PHE A 72 11.10 4.42 -4.61
C PHE A 72 11.28 5.14 -3.27
N SER A 73 10.63 6.28 -3.11
CA SER A 73 10.38 6.90 -1.81
C SER A 73 9.08 6.36 -1.20
N GLU A 74 9.04 6.21 0.12
CA GLU A 74 7.85 5.76 0.87
C GLU A 74 7.27 6.92 1.68
N GLU A 75 5.96 7.08 1.63
CA GLU A 75 5.17 7.88 2.55
C GLU A 75 4.07 7.02 3.16
N LEU A 76 3.83 7.16 4.47
CA LEU A 76 2.75 6.48 5.16
C LEU A 76 1.57 7.44 5.34
N LEU A 77 0.42 7.08 4.80
CA LEU A 77 -0.80 7.88 4.81
C LEU A 77 -1.89 7.21 5.65
N ARG A 78 -2.78 8.02 6.24
CA ARG A 78 -4.08 7.57 6.73
C ARG A 78 -5.10 7.66 5.60
N THR A 79 -5.75 6.54 5.30
CA THR A 79 -6.79 6.44 4.25
C THR A 79 -8.04 5.78 4.81
N ASP A 80 -8.47 6.26 5.98
CA ASP A 80 -9.57 5.67 6.75
C ASP A 80 -10.85 5.53 5.92
N TYR A 81 -11.48 4.35 6.03
CA TYR A 81 -12.72 4.07 5.34
C TYR A 81 -13.90 4.65 6.10
N THR A 82 -14.83 5.28 5.39
CA THR A 82 -16.09 5.77 5.95
C THR A 82 -17.24 4.93 5.41
N PHE A 83 -18.09 4.43 6.30
CA PHE A 83 -19.26 3.61 5.97
C PHE A 83 -20.52 4.26 6.53
N GLY A 84 -21.67 3.99 5.93
CA GLY A 84 -22.97 4.53 6.36
C GLY A 84 -23.53 3.86 7.61
N SER A 85 -23.07 2.66 7.95
CA SER A 85 -23.46 1.93 9.17
C SER A 85 -22.37 1.00 9.67
N ARG A 86 -22.43 0.61 10.95
CA ARG A 86 -21.55 -0.43 11.52
C ARG A 86 -21.69 -1.75 10.78
N ARG A 87 -22.93 -2.13 10.43
CA ARG A 87 -23.19 -3.38 9.71
C ARG A 87 -22.52 -3.38 8.34
N GLU A 88 -22.70 -2.31 7.57
CA GLU A 88 -22.07 -2.15 6.25
C GLU A 88 -20.54 -2.24 6.35
N ALA A 89 -19.94 -1.59 7.35
CA ALA A 89 -18.50 -1.66 7.59
C ALA A 89 -18.04 -3.10 7.83
N LEU A 90 -18.70 -3.84 8.72
CA LEU A 90 -18.31 -5.20 9.08
C LEU A 90 -18.52 -6.20 7.94
N ASP A 91 -19.65 -6.10 7.23
CA ASP A 91 -19.95 -6.97 6.08
C ASP A 91 -18.94 -6.73 4.95
N THR A 92 -18.64 -5.47 4.64
CA THR A 92 -17.67 -5.09 3.60
C THR A 92 -16.25 -5.54 3.95
N LEU A 93 -15.81 -5.28 5.19
CA LEU A 93 -14.47 -5.67 5.64
C LEU A 93 -14.31 -7.19 5.73
N HIS A 94 -15.37 -7.90 6.11
CA HIS A 94 -15.36 -9.36 6.12
C HIS A 94 -15.19 -9.91 4.70
N PHE A 95 -15.91 -9.35 3.73
CA PHE A 95 -15.83 -9.77 2.34
C PHE A 95 -14.43 -9.54 1.74
N PHE A 96 -13.86 -8.33 1.88
CA PHE A 96 -12.57 -8.01 1.26
C PHE A 96 -11.35 -8.52 2.02
N PHE A 97 -11.39 -8.51 3.36
CA PHE A 97 -10.20 -8.73 4.21
C PHE A 97 -10.36 -9.90 5.19
N GLY A 98 -11.51 -10.57 5.18
CA GLY A 98 -11.77 -11.75 5.98
C GLY A 98 -12.13 -11.47 7.44
N ARG A 99 -12.44 -12.55 8.16
CA ARG A 99 -12.91 -12.52 9.55
C ARG A 99 -11.96 -11.78 10.50
N GLY A 100 -10.65 -11.95 10.34
CA GLY A 100 -9.66 -11.34 11.22
C GLY A 100 -9.72 -9.80 11.23
N VAL A 101 -9.85 -9.18 10.06
CA VAL A 101 -9.98 -7.72 9.95
C VAL A 101 -11.34 -7.24 10.44
N ALA A 102 -12.42 -7.92 10.04
CA ALA A 102 -13.77 -7.58 10.51
C ALA A 102 -13.90 -7.64 12.03
N SER A 103 -13.34 -8.68 12.68
CA SER A 103 -13.34 -8.79 14.14
C SER A 103 -12.55 -7.66 14.81
N ARG A 104 -11.42 -7.21 14.23
CA ARG A 104 -10.71 -6.04 14.76
C ARG A 104 -11.55 -4.77 14.63
N ALA A 105 -12.13 -4.54 13.45
CA ALA A 105 -13.02 -3.39 13.25
C ALA A 105 -14.19 -3.41 14.24
N ALA A 106 -14.79 -4.57 14.52
CA ALA A 106 -15.88 -4.71 15.48
C ALA A 106 -15.50 -4.26 16.90
N THR A 107 -14.23 -4.44 17.31
CA THR A 107 -13.73 -3.94 18.62
C THR A 107 -13.53 -2.43 18.66
N MET A 108 -13.44 -1.78 17.50
CA MET A 108 -13.24 -0.34 17.36
C MET A 108 -14.56 0.42 17.17
N LEU A 109 -15.58 -0.24 16.62
CA LEU A 109 -16.87 0.36 16.29
C LEU A 109 -17.89 0.18 17.44
N PRO A 110 -18.52 1.27 17.94
CA PRO A 110 -19.51 1.20 19.02
C PRO A 110 -20.68 0.28 18.67
N GLU A 111 -21.09 -0.61 19.58
CA GLU A 111 -22.18 -1.57 19.32
C GLU A 111 -23.59 -0.95 19.40
N ASP A 112 -23.73 0.13 20.17
CA ASP A 112 -24.99 0.85 20.39
C ASP A 112 -25.39 1.76 19.22
N VAL A 113 -24.50 1.93 18.24
CA VAL A 113 -24.72 2.80 17.09
C VAL A 113 -24.85 1.97 15.82
N VAL A 114 -26.10 1.63 15.48
CA VAL A 114 -26.40 0.71 14.37
C VAL A 114 -26.46 1.42 13.03
N ASP A 115 -27.13 2.58 12.96
CA ASP A 115 -27.44 3.31 11.72
C ASP A 115 -26.77 4.69 11.66
N SER A 116 -25.49 4.76 12.08
CA SER A 116 -24.70 5.98 11.87
C SER A 116 -23.49 5.74 10.99
N VAL A 117 -23.05 6.83 10.37
CA VAL A 117 -21.74 6.88 9.74
C VAL A 117 -20.67 6.46 10.74
N CYS A 118 -19.74 5.62 10.30
CA CYS A 118 -18.60 5.19 11.09
C CYS A 118 -17.33 5.16 10.27
N THR A 119 -16.20 5.31 10.95
CA THR A 119 -14.88 5.37 10.33
C THR A 119 -14.03 4.21 10.83
N VAL A 120 -13.41 3.47 9.89
CA VAL A 120 -12.49 2.37 10.21
C VAL A 120 -11.07 2.78 9.80
N PRO A 121 -10.09 2.75 10.73
CA PRO A 121 -8.72 3.12 10.43
C PRO A 121 -8.07 2.29 9.32
N GLU A 122 -7.38 2.95 8.40
CA GLU A 122 -6.51 2.32 7.39
C GLU A 122 -5.18 3.07 7.31
N CYS A 123 -4.10 2.32 7.36
CA CYS A 123 -2.77 2.79 7.02
C CYS A 123 -2.42 2.35 5.59
N THR A 124 -2.05 3.29 4.72
CA THR A 124 -1.63 3.00 3.33
C THR A 124 -0.23 3.49 3.09
N GLY A 125 0.62 2.62 2.52
CA GLY A 125 1.94 2.98 2.04
C GLY A 125 1.84 3.50 0.62
N LEU A 126 2.26 4.74 0.41
CA LEU A 126 2.42 5.36 -0.88
C LEU A 126 3.89 5.26 -1.30
N TRP A 127 4.13 4.58 -2.42
CA TRP A 127 5.46 4.43 -3.00
C TRP A 127 5.55 5.23 -4.29
N CYS A 128 6.53 6.13 -4.37
CA CYS A 128 6.68 7.04 -5.49
C CYS A 128 8.03 6.86 -6.17
N ARG A 129 8.03 6.81 -7.51
CA ARG A 129 9.25 6.91 -8.32
C ARG A 129 8.96 7.71 -9.58
N ARG A 130 9.86 8.64 -9.92
CA ARG A 130 9.77 9.42 -11.16
C ARG A 130 10.61 8.75 -12.24
N LYS A 131 10.05 8.58 -13.44
CA LYS A 131 10.82 8.17 -14.61
C LYS A 131 11.71 9.32 -15.04
N LEU A 132 13.01 9.06 -15.19
CA LEU A 132 13.95 10.07 -15.66
C LEU A 132 13.50 10.60 -17.03
N GLY A 133 13.54 11.92 -17.18
CA GLY A 133 13.38 12.56 -18.48
C GLY A 133 14.58 12.22 -19.38
N ASN A 134 14.47 12.51 -20.67
CA ASN A 134 15.66 12.60 -21.52
C ASN A 134 16.61 13.64 -20.90
N GLU A 135 17.93 13.39 -20.94
CA GLU A 135 19.01 14.09 -20.20
C GLU A 135 19.11 15.62 -20.33
N ASN A 136 18.16 16.29 -21.00
CA ASN A 136 18.07 17.74 -21.13
C ASN A 136 17.14 18.42 -20.10
N ASP A 137 16.47 17.68 -19.21
CA ASP A 137 15.56 18.26 -18.21
C ASP A 137 16.21 18.31 -16.81
N THR A 138 17.20 19.19 -16.65
CA THR A 138 17.86 19.45 -15.37
C THR A 138 16.96 20.31 -14.47
N ARG A 139 15.94 19.70 -13.87
CA ARG A 139 15.28 20.26 -12.68
C ARG A 139 15.33 19.26 -11.55
N THR A 140 16.41 19.33 -10.79
CA THR A 140 16.47 18.84 -9.40
C THR A 140 15.28 19.43 -8.66
N THR A 141 14.26 18.63 -8.38
CA THR A 141 13.10 19.11 -7.65
C THR A 141 12.83 18.19 -6.47
N ASP A 142 13.21 18.70 -5.30
CA ASP A 142 12.81 18.24 -3.99
C ASP A 142 11.27 18.10 -3.93
N VAL A 143 10.78 16.87 -3.77
CA VAL A 143 9.35 16.53 -3.72
C VAL A 143 8.76 16.65 -2.30
N SER A 144 9.56 17.07 -1.31
CA SER A 144 9.13 17.25 0.08
C SER A 144 8.05 18.34 0.29
N GLY A 145 7.75 19.13 -0.74
CA GLY A 145 6.82 20.27 -0.64
C GLY A 145 5.43 20.11 -1.26
N MET A 146 5.10 18.98 -1.89
CA MET A 146 3.94 18.92 -2.81
C MET A 146 2.59 18.60 -2.15
N LEU A 147 2.56 18.24 -0.86
CA LEU A 147 1.33 18.02 -0.10
C LEU A 147 1.34 18.89 1.16
N ARG A 148 0.87 20.13 1.03
CA ARG A 148 0.44 20.89 2.21
C ARG A 148 -0.97 20.44 2.57
N PRO A 149 -1.27 20.17 3.86
CA PRO A 149 -2.64 19.89 4.29
C PRO A 149 -3.48 21.14 4.01
N VAL A 150 -4.64 20.92 3.39
CA VAL A 150 -5.72 21.91 3.40
C VAL A 150 -6.23 21.95 4.84
N VAL A 151 -6.06 23.11 5.48
CA VAL A 151 -6.55 23.42 6.83
C VAL A 151 -8.08 23.45 6.83
#